data_AF-A0A920EYB7-F1
#
_entry.id   AF-A0A920EYB7-F1
#
_cell.length_a   1.000
_cell.length_b   1.000
_cell.length_c   1.000
_cell.angle_alpha   90.00
_cell.angle_beta   90.00
_cell.angle_gamma   90.00
#
_symmetry.space_group_name_H-M   'P 1'
#
loop_
_entity.id
_entity.type
_entity.pdbx_description
1 polymer ?
#
loop_
_entity_poly.entity_id
_entity_poly.type
_entity_poly.pdbx_seq_one_letter_code
_entity_poly.pdbx_strand_id
1 'polypeptide(L)' 'MFLNRAMIVKRCKPLKIEAIVRGYLDGSAWEEYQKSGEISGFSLPSGMKKGERLSTPVFTPTTKAPLGEKMFD' A
#
# COMPACT_ATOMS: atom_id res chain seq x y z
N MET A 1 2.77 -23.50 24.17
CA MET A 1 3.32 -23.04 22.87
C MET A 1 2.54 -21.87 22.23
N PHE A 2 1.69 -21.15 22.96
CA PHE A 2 0.99 -19.94 22.47
C PHE A 2 1.19 -18.69 23.33
N LEU A 3 1.87 -18.81 24.49
CA LEU A 3 2.22 -17.65 25.31
C LEU A 3 2.99 -16.62 24.47
N ASN A 4 2.57 -15.36 24.54
CA ASN A 4 3.17 -14.19 23.88
C ASN A 4 3.00 -14.08 22.35
N ARG A 5 2.18 -14.93 21.70
CA ARG A 5 1.91 -14.85 20.25
C ARG A 5 0.43 -14.99 19.87
N ALA A 6 -0.47 -14.79 20.84
CA ALA A 6 -1.91 -14.85 20.66
C ALA A 6 -2.57 -13.63 21.31
N MET A 7 -3.68 -13.17 20.72
CA MET A 7 -4.45 -12.02 21.19
C MET A 7 -5.94 -12.38 21.28
N ILE A 8 -6.60 -11.94 22.35
CA ILE A 8 -8.07 -11.95 22.45
C ILE A 8 -8.59 -10.72 21.70
N VAL A 9 -9.46 -10.92 20.71
CA VAL A 9 -9.95 -9.85 19.82
C VAL A 9 -11.47 -9.92 19.65
N LYS A 10 -12.09 -8.80 19.28
CA LYS A 10 -13.52 -8.75 18.90
C LYS A 10 -13.71 -9.21 17.46
N ARG A 11 -14.73 -10.04 17.22
CA ARG A 11 -15.13 -10.43 15.86
C ARG A 11 -15.68 -9.21 15.09
N CYS A 12 -15.14 -8.96 13.91
CA CYS A 12 -15.57 -7.89 13.00
C CYS A 12 -15.82 -8.44 11.59
N LYS A 13 -16.63 -7.73 10.78
CA LYS A 13 -16.74 -7.98 9.33
C LYS A 13 -15.61 -7.21 8.62
N PRO A 14 -14.66 -7.87 7.94
CA PRO A 14 -13.55 -7.19 7.29
C PRO A 14 -14.01 -6.41 6.05
N LEU A 15 -13.42 -5.23 5.84
CA LEU A 15 -13.44 -4.56 4.53
C LEU A 15 -12.47 -5.29 3.60
N LYS A 16 -12.86 -5.51 2.34
CA LYS A 16 -12.04 -6.23 1.35
C LYS A 16 -10.99 -5.33 0.67
N ILE A 17 -10.29 -4.54 1.49
CA ILE A 17 -9.23 -3.63 1.05
C ILE A 17 -7.97 -3.86 1.87
N GLU A 18 -6.83 -3.48 1.33
CA GLU A 18 -5.61 -3.27 2.10
C GLU A 18 -5.38 -1.76 2.24
N ALA A 19 -5.42 -1.29 3.48
CA ALA A 19 -5.33 0.12 3.81
C ALA A 19 -3.85 0.54 3.94
N ILE A 20 -3.22 0.85 2.81
CA ILE A 20 -1.79 1.19 2.75
C ILE A 20 -1.60 2.70 2.85
N VAL A 21 -0.71 3.13 3.73
CA VAL A 21 -0.27 4.54 3.83
C VAL A 21 1.22 4.60 3.50
N ARG A 22 1.60 5.52 2.62
CA ARG A 22 2.97 5.68 2.15
C ARG A 22 3.52 7.02 2.59
N GLY A 23 4.67 7.01 3.25
CA GLY A 23 5.46 8.21 3.52
C GLY A 23 6.60 8.42 2.52
N TYR A 24 6.92 7.40 1.73
CA TYR A 24 8.02 7.36 0.78
C TYR A 24 7.57 6.67 -0.51
N LEU A 25 8.12 7.10 -1.63
CA LEU A 25 7.84 6.56 -2.96
C LEU A 25 8.73 5.36 -3.26
N ASP A 26 8.27 4.15 -2.94
CA ASP A 26 8.99 2.90 -3.16
C ASP A 26 8.04 1.71 -3.44
N GLY A 27 8.61 0.57 -3.80
CA GLY A 27 7.88 -0.65 -4.17
C GLY A 27 6.94 -0.42 -5.36
N SER A 28 5.76 -1.03 -5.32
CA SER A 28 4.77 -0.93 -6.39
C SER A 28 4.32 0.52 -6.71
N ALA A 29 4.36 1.43 -5.73
CA ALA A 29 4.05 2.84 -5.99
C ALA A 29 5.14 3.53 -6.81
N TRP A 30 6.41 3.14 -6.64
CA TRP A 30 7.48 3.65 -7.51
C TRP A 30 7.31 3.12 -8.94
N GLU A 31 6.96 1.84 -9.11
CA GLU A 31 6.73 1.25 -10.42
C GLU A 31 5.53 1.88 -11.15
N GLU A 32 4.45 2.20 -10.43
CA GLU A 32 3.31 2.95 -10.97
C GLU A 32 3.71 4.37 -11.38
N TYR A 33 4.42 5.10 -10.50
CA TYR A 33 4.90 6.45 -10.79
C TYR A 33 5.83 6.49 -12.01
N GLN A 34 6.70 5.49 -12.19
CA GLN A 34 7.54 5.42 -13.39
C GLN A 34 6.73 5.25 -14.67
N LYS A 35 5.56 4.61 -14.62
CA LYS A 35 4.69 4.35 -15.77
C LYS A 35 3.81 5.57 -16.10
N SER A 36 3.21 6.22 -15.10
CA SER A 36 2.18 7.26 -15.31
C SER A 36 2.47 8.60 -14.66
N GLY A 37 3.47 8.69 -13.77
CA GLY A 37 3.66 9.84 -12.89
C GLY A 37 2.67 9.88 -11.72
N GLU A 38 1.89 8.81 -11.51
CA GLU A 38 0.84 8.75 -10.50
C GLU A 38 1.03 7.57 -9.53
N ILE A 39 0.38 7.65 -8.37
CA ILE A 39 0.21 6.53 -7.44
C ILE A 39 -1.26 6.42 -7.05
N SER A 40 -1.89 5.26 -7.26
CA SER A 40 -3.32 5.07 -6.96
C SER A 40 -4.23 6.17 -7.56
N GLY A 41 -3.88 6.67 -8.76
CA GLY A 41 -4.58 7.77 -9.44
C GLY A 41 -4.28 9.18 -8.91
N PHE A 42 -3.31 9.34 -8.02
CA PHE A 42 -2.82 10.64 -7.55
C PHE A 42 -1.54 11.02 -8.29
N SER A 43 -1.58 12.09 -9.08
CA SER A 43 -0.38 12.60 -9.74
C SER A 43 0.64 13.13 -8.74
N LEU A 44 1.90 12.77 -8.93
CA LEU A 44 3.02 13.24 -8.11
C LEU A 44 3.88 14.24 -8.90
N PRO A 45 4.69 15.08 -8.22
CA PRO A 45 5.67 15.93 -8.87
C PRO A 45 6.55 15.16 -9.85
N SER A 46 7.00 15.79 -10.94
CA SER A 46 7.92 15.17 -11.88
C SER A 46 9.34 15.08 -11.31
N GLY A 47 10.11 14.09 -11.78
CA GLY A 47 11.52 13.94 -11.42
C GLY A 47 11.78 13.42 -10.01
N MET A 48 10.76 12.88 -9.33
CA MET A 48 10.95 12.20 -8.05
C MET A 48 11.84 10.96 -8.22
N LYS A 49 12.54 10.60 -7.14
CA LYS A 49 13.44 9.45 -7.10
C LYS A 49 12.86 8.31 -6.27
N LYS A 50 13.33 7.09 -6.56
CA LYS A 50 13.00 5.92 -5.74
C LYS A 50 13.46 6.14 -4.29
N GLY A 51 12.57 5.84 -3.35
CA GLY A 51 12.79 6.05 -1.92
C GLY A 51 12.64 7.50 -1.45
N GLU A 52 12.24 8.43 -2.33
CA GLU A 52 12.05 9.83 -1.96
C GLU A 52 10.84 10.00 -1.03
N ARG A 53 10.95 10.94 -0.08
CA ARG A 53 9.89 11.24 0.88
C ARG A 53 8.75 11.98 0.18
N LEU A 54 7.51 11.53 0.40
CA LEU A 54 6.32 12.25 -0.05
C LEU A 54 6.09 13.49 0.84
N SER A 55 5.56 14.57 0.26
CA SER A 55 5.28 15.83 0.98
C SER A 55 4.32 15.61 2.15
N THR A 56 3.35 14.71 1.97
CA THR A 56 2.42 14.22 3.00
C THR A 56 2.25 12.72 2.87
N PRO A 57 1.90 12.00 3.96
CA PRO A 57 1.50 10.60 3.84
C PRO A 57 0.32 10.44 2.86
N VAL A 58 0.43 9.49 1.92
CA VAL A 58 -0.59 9.23 0.90
C VAL A 58 -1.25 7.89 1.17
N PHE A 59 -2.59 7.85 1.16
CA PHE A 59 -3.36 6.63 1.26
C PHE A 59 -3.52 5.99 -0.13
N THR A 60 -3.00 4.77 -0.30
CA THR A 60 -3.01 4.04 -1.57
C THR A 60 -3.71 2.69 -1.38
N PRO A 61 -5.05 2.66 -1.29
CA PRO A 61 -5.77 1.42 -1.02
C PRO A 61 -5.62 0.45 -2.19
N THR A 62 -5.47 -0.84 -1.88
CA THR A 62 -5.58 -1.92 -2.87
C THR A 62 -6.75 -2.83 -2.52
N THR A 63 -7.17 -3.65 -3.47
CA THR A 63 -8.11 -4.74 -3.19
C THR A 63 -7.38 -5.88 -2.49
N LYS A 64 -8.11 -6.75 -1.79
CA LYS A 64 -7.51 -7.97 -1.22
C LYS A 64 -7.65 -9.12 -2.22
N ALA A 65 -6.53 -9.66 -2.69
CA ALA A 65 -6.55 -10.74 -3.67
C ALA A 65 -7.18 -12.01 -3.09
N PRO A 66 -7.87 -12.82 -3.91
CA PRO A 66 -8.09 -14.23 -3.61
C PRO A 66 -6.76 -14.93 -3.30
N LEU A 67 -6.85 -16.00 -2.50
CA LEU A 67 -5.67 -16.77 -2.13
C LEU A 67 -4.99 -17.35 -3.39
N GLY A 68 -3.72 -17.01 -3.62
CA GLY A 68 -2.93 -17.47 -4.77
C GLY A 68 -2.77 -16.45 -5.90
N GLU A 69 -3.48 -15.32 -5.85
CA GLU A 69 -3.33 -14.23 -6.81
C GLU A 69 -2.46 -13.11 -6.24
N LYS A 70 -1.65 -12.46 -7.09
CA LYS A 70 -0.91 -11.25 -6.73
C LYS A 70 -1.74 -10.01 -7.02
N MET A 71 -1.71 -9.05 -6.10
CA MET A 71 -2.21 -7.69 -6.31
C MET A 71 -1.16 -6.89 -7.10
N PHE A 72 -1.38 -6.69 -8.40
CA PHE A 72 -0.62 -5.84 -9.34
C PHE A 72 0.91 -5.83 -9.14
N ASP A 73 1.62 -6.66 -9.92
CA ASP A 73 3.05 -6.44 -10.28
C ASP A 73 3.12 -5.36 -11.41
#